data_AF-A0A3T0MXR8-F1
#
_entry.id   AF-A0A3T0MXR8-F1
#
_cell.length_a   1.000
_cell.length_b   1.000
_cell.length_c   1.000
_cell.angle_alpha   90.00
_cell.angle_beta   90.00
_cell.angle_gamma   90.00
#
_symmetry.space_group_name_H-M   'P 1'
#
loop_
_entity.id
_entity.type
_entity.pdbx_description
1 polymer ?
#
loop_
_entity_poly.entity_id
_entity_poly.type
_entity_poly.pdbx_seq_one_letter_code
_entity_poly.pdbx_strand_id
1 'polypeptide(L)'
;MGLLILVFALFVGVSAWCGVAVARRARPVGISLLQIALLCFAFSYVFGAQFSIWSMGASLQDQNSLLHAFGPGGMPGTFLSYAQIMFIPIITVSLVAYFVKRRRYLEGKG
;
A
#
# COMPACT_ATOMS: atom_id res chain seq x y z
N MET A 1 14.73 -7.22 13.63
CA MET A 1 15.23 -6.91 12.28
C MET A 1 14.61 -7.80 11.20
N GLY A 2 14.65 -9.14 11.32
CA GLY A 2 14.11 -10.05 10.28
C GLY A 2 12.61 -9.89 9.95
N LEU A 3 11.76 -9.67 10.95
CA LEU A 3 10.32 -9.44 10.74
C LEU A 3 10.03 -8.20 9.89
N LEU A 4 10.76 -7.11 10.12
CA LEU A 4 10.60 -5.86 9.38
C LEU A 4 10.97 -6.00 7.91
N ILE A 5 12.07 -6.69 7.62
CA ILE A 5 12.51 -6.97 6.24
C ILE A 5 11.46 -7.83 5.53
N LEU A 6 10.89 -8.83 6.21
CA LEU A 6 9.87 -9.70 5.65
C LEU A 6 8.57 -8.95 5.36
N VAL A 7 8.15 -8.07 6.26
CA VAL A 7 7.00 -7.16 6.06
C VAL A 7 7.25 -6.23 4.87
N PHE A 8 8.45 -5.67 4.76
CA PHE A 8 8.82 -4.78 3.65
C PHE A 8 8.86 -5.51 2.30
N ALA A 9 9.40 -6.72 2.27
CA ALA A 9 9.45 -7.55 1.07
C ALA A 9 8.04 -7.96 0.61
N LEU A 10 7.16 -8.33 1.54
CA LEU A 10 5.73 -8.57 1.27
C LEU A 10 5.07 -7.33 0.69
N PHE A 11 5.35 -6.17 1.26
CA PHE A 11 4.78 -4.89 0.84
C PHE A 11 5.15 -4.54 -0.61
N VAL A 12 6.43 -4.66 -0.96
CA VAL A 12 6.92 -4.46 -2.33
C VAL A 12 6.33 -5.50 -3.28
N GLY A 13 6.23 -6.76 -2.84
CA GLY A 13 5.66 -7.85 -3.65
C GLY A 13 4.19 -7.65 -3.98
N VAL A 14 3.37 -7.29 -2.98
CA VAL A 14 1.93 -7.02 -3.16
C VAL A 14 1.70 -5.80 -4.05
N SER A 15 2.49 -4.74 -3.87
CA SER A 15 2.47 -3.55 -4.74
C SER A 15 2.75 -3.90 -6.21
N ALA A 16 3.85 -4.62 -6.47
CA ALA A 16 4.19 -5.05 -7.83
C ALA A 16 3.10 -5.97 -8.42
N TRP A 17 2.54 -6.86 -7.61
CA TRP A 17 1.44 -7.74 -8.03
C TRP A 17 0.19 -6.95 -8.43
N CYS A 18 -0.18 -5.92 -7.67
CA CYS A 18 -1.30 -5.04 -8.02
C CYS A 18 -1.10 -4.35 -9.37
N GLY A 19 0.09 -3.79 -9.62
CA GLY A 19 0.43 -3.18 -10.92
C GLY A 19 0.30 -4.18 -12.08
N VAL A 20 0.80 -5.40 -11.89
CA VAL A 20 0.71 -6.48 -12.89
C VAL A 20 -0.73 -6.96 -13.09
N ALA A 21 -1.50 -7.12 -12.02
CA ALA A 21 -2.88 -7.61 -12.08
C ALA A 21 -3.79 -6.61 -12.81
N VAL A 22 -3.62 -5.31 -12.56
CA VAL A 22 -4.36 -4.26 -13.27
C VAL A 22 -3.94 -4.20 -14.74
N ALA A 23 -2.63 -4.34 -15.04
CA ALA A 23 -2.14 -4.38 -16.43
C ALA A 23 -2.75 -5.52 -17.27
N ARG A 24 -3.10 -6.65 -16.65
CA ARG A 24 -3.72 -7.79 -17.35
C ARG A 24 -5.17 -7.57 -17.75
N ARG A 25 -5.89 -6.61 -17.15
CA ARG A 25 -7.34 -6.47 -17.31
C ARG A 25 -7.79 -5.78 -18.60
N ALA A 26 -6.88 -5.45 -19.53
CA ALA A 26 -7.18 -4.81 -20.82
C ALA A 26 -8.13 -3.59 -20.72
N ARG A 27 -8.02 -2.82 -19.62
CA ARG A 27 -8.86 -1.65 -19.35
C ARG A 27 -8.23 -0.37 -19.95
N PRO A 28 -9.04 0.68 -20.17
CA PRO A 28 -8.53 2.01 -20.47
C PRO A 28 -7.49 2.45 -19.44
N VAL A 29 -6.48 3.20 -19.88
CA VAL A 29 -5.33 3.60 -19.06
C VAL A 29 -5.77 4.37 -17.83
N GLY A 30 -6.67 5.34 -18.00
CA GLY A 30 -7.15 6.17 -16.90
C GLY A 30 -7.82 5.36 -15.80
N ILE A 31 -8.68 4.40 -16.16
CA ILE A 31 -9.34 3.51 -15.20
C ILE A 31 -8.31 2.62 -14.49
N SER A 32 -7.31 2.14 -15.22
CA SER A 32 -6.24 1.31 -14.67
C SER A 32 -5.38 2.09 -13.66
N LEU A 33 -5.03 3.33 -13.96
CA LEU A 33 -4.27 4.20 -13.05
C LEU A 33 -5.07 4.54 -11.80
N LEU A 34 -6.37 4.84 -11.94
CA LEU A 34 -7.25 5.07 -10.78
C LEU A 34 -7.34 3.84 -9.87
N GLN A 35 -7.44 2.64 -10.46
CA GLN A 35 -7.46 1.40 -9.70
C GLN A 35 -6.14 1.12 -8.98
N ILE A 36 -5.02 1.40 -9.64
CA ILE A 36 -3.70 1.30 -9.01
C ILE A 36 -3.61 2.29 -7.85
N ALA A 37 -4.02 3.55 -8.03
CA ALA A 37 -4.00 4.56 -6.98
C ALA A 37 -4.86 4.15 -5.78
N LEU A 38 -6.10 3.69 -6.00
CA LEU A 38 -6.99 3.24 -4.93
C LEU A 38 -6.45 2.02 -4.18
N LEU A 39 -5.92 1.02 -4.90
CA LEU A 39 -5.31 -0.16 -4.28
C LEU A 39 -4.08 0.23 -3.46
N CYS A 40 -3.17 1.02 -4.03
CA CYS A 40 -1.97 1.48 -3.35
C CYS A 40 -2.32 2.30 -2.10
N PHE A 41 -3.34 3.15 -2.18
CA PHE A 41 -3.80 3.96 -1.06
C PHE A 41 -4.38 3.09 0.06
N ALA A 42 -5.25 2.13 -0.28
CA ALA A 42 -5.81 1.18 0.68
C ALA A 42 -4.71 0.36 1.38
N PHE A 43 -3.71 -0.14 0.63
CA PHE A 43 -2.57 -0.84 1.22
C PHE A 43 -1.72 0.08 2.11
N SER A 44 -1.43 1.29 1.66
CA SER A 44 -0.69 2.28 2.47
C SER A 44 -1.40 2.60 3.77
N TYR A 45 -2.73 2.70 3.73
CA TYR A 45 -3.55 3.00 4.89
C TYR A 45 -3.55 1.86 5.90
N VAL A 46 -3.79 0.62 5.46
CA VAL A 46 -3.79 -0.55 6.36
C VAL A 46 -2.40 -0.77 6.97
N PHE A 47 -1.35 -0.72 6.16
CA PHE A 47 0.01 -0.88 6.67
C PHE A 47 0.48 0.30 7.52
N GLY A 48 0.13 1.53 7.15
CA GLY A 48 0.43 2.73 7.92
C GLY A 48 -0.23 2.70 9.30
N ALA A 49 -1.50 2.29 9.37
CA ALA A 49 -2.20 2.07 10.63
C ALA A 49 -1.53 0.96 11.46
N GLN A 50 -1.24 -0.19 10.85
CA GLN A 50 -0.59 -1.31 11.54
C GLN A 50 0.79 -0.94 12.09
N PHE A 51 1.60 -0.22 11.31
CA PHE A 51 2.93 0.22 11.70
C PHE A 51 2.87 1.26 12.81
N SER A 52 1.93 2.21 12.71
CA SER A 52 1.70 3.22 13.74
C SER A 52 1.35 2.55 15.08
N ILE A 53 0.40 1.60 15.07
CA ILE A 53 -0.01 0.83 16.27
C ILE A 53 1.17 0.06 16.86
N TRP A 54 1.93 -0.63 16.01
CA TRP A 54 3.11 -1.39 16.44
C TRP A 54 4.21 -0.49 17.02
N SER A 55 4.46 0.67 16.39
CA SER A 55 5.49 1.63 16.83
C SER A 55 5.17 2.27 18.19
N MET A 56 3.89 2.38 18.54
CA MET A 56 3.45 2.85 19.86
C MET A 56 3.35 1.72 20.91
N GLY A 57 3.73 0.49 20.57
CA GLY A 57 3.61 -0.66 21.48
C GLY A 57 2.17 -1.02 21.83
N ALA A 58 1.20 -0.52 21.04
CA ALA A 58 -0.21 -0.75 21.28
C ALA A 58 -0.67 -2.07 20.65
N SER A 59 -1.63 -2.74 21.29
CA SER A 59 -2.22 -3.97 20.77
C SER A 59 -3.54 -3.70 20.05
N LEU A 60 -3.74 -4.31 18.88
CA LEU A 60 -5.05 -4.34 18.21
C LEU A 60 -6.11 -5.14 18.99
N GLN A 61 -5.69 -6.00 19.91
CA GLN A 61 -6.59 -6.85 20.69
C GLN A 61 -7.10 -6.16 21.96
N ASP A 62 -6.50 -5.04 22.37
CA ASP A 62 -6.88 -4.31 23.57
C ASP A 62 -7.25 -2.86 23.25
N GLN A 63 -8.54 -2.57 23.32
CA GLN A 63 -9.09 -1.25 23.01
C GLN A 63 -8.58 -0.16 23.96
N ASN A 64 -8.26 -0.50 25.22
CA ASN A 64 -7.71 0.46 26.17
C ASN A 64 -6.25 0.82 25.84
N SER A 65 -5.48 -0.13 25.31
CA SER A 65 -4.11 0.10 24.84
C SER A 65 -4.06 1.10 23.68
N LEU A 66 -5.02 1.00 22.75
CA LEU A 66 -5.17 1.91 21.62
C LEU A 66 -5.58 3.32 22.05
N LEU A 67 -6.50 3.44 23.00
CA LEU A 67 -6.94 4.74 23.53
C LEU A 67 -5.80 5.45 24.28
N HIS A 68 -4.99 4.70 25.03
CA HIS A 68 -3.87 5.24 25.79
C HIS A 68 -2.68 5.65 24.91
N ALA A 69 -2.49 4.99 23.75
CA ALA A 69 -1.40 5.29 22.82
C ALA A 69 -1.69 6.50 21.90
N PHE A 70 -2.93 6.62 21.40
CA PHE A 70 -3.27 7.63 20.38
C PHE A 70 -4.15 8.78 20.90
N GLY A 71 -4.75 8.63 22.09
CA GLY A 71 -5.73 9.57 22.62
C GLY A 71 -7.07 9.56 21.87
N PRO A 72 -8.13 10.16 22.46
CA PRO A 72 -9.44 10.24 21.82
C PRO A 72 -9.36 11.10 20.54
N GLY A 73 -9.69 10.49 19.39
CA GLY A 73 -9.76 11.18 18.09
C GLY A 73 -8.42 11.40 17.36
N GLY A 74 -7.28 11.04 17.95
CA GLY A 74 -5.95 11.21 17.31
C GLY A 74 -5.58 10.13 16.29
N MET A 75 -6.21 8.95 16.38
CA MET A 75 -5.97 7.77 15.52
C MET A 75 -6.11 8.03 14.02
N PRO A 76 -7.21 8.64 13.50
CA PRO A 76 -7.42 8.74 12.06
C PRO A 76 -6.37 9.63 11.38
N GLY A 77 -5.98 10.73 12.04
CA GLY A 77 -5.00 11.68 11.51
C GLY A 77 -3.59 11.11 11.46
N THR A 78 -3.17 10.39 12.51
CA THR A 78 -1.85 9.73 12.54
C THR A 78 -1.77 8.61 11.51
N PHE A 79 -2.81 7.81 11.34
CA PHE A 79 -2.84 6.75 10.34
C PHE A 79 -2.82 7.30 8.92
N LEU A 80 -3.58 8.38 8.67
CA LEU A 80 -3.59 9.03 7.35
C LEU A 80 -2.23 9.63 7.00
N SER A 81 -1.54 10.25 7.95
CA SER A 81 -0.19 10.81 7.74
C SER A 81 0.82 9.71 7.39
N TYR A 82 0.83 8.60 8.14
CA TYR A 82 1.67 7.44 7.83
C TYR A 82 1.33 6.82 6.47
N ALA A 83 0.03 6.73 6.15
CA ALA A 83 -0.42 6.25 4.85
C ALA A 83 0.11 7.10 3.69
N GLN A 84 0.09 8.43 3.82
CA GLN A 84 0.59 9.34 2.79
C GLN A 84 2.10 9.18 2.55
N ILE A 85 2.89 9.01 3.62
CA ILE A 85 4.33 8.79 3.52
C ILE A 85 4.61 7.46 2.81
N MET A 86 3.90 6.39 3.18
CA MET A 86 4.07 5.06 2.60
C MET A 86 3.49 4.95 1.18
N PHE A 87 2.56 5.82 0.81
CA PHE A 87 1.90 5.80 -0.49
C PHE A 87 2.85 6.09 -1.66
N ILE A 88 3.78 7.03 -1.49
CA ILE A 88 4.72 7.44 -2.53
C ILE A 88 5.56 6.26 -3.03
N PRO A 89 6.30 5.50 -2.18
CA PRO A 89 7.09 4.38 -2.67
C PRO A 89 6.22 3.26 -3.26
N ILE A 90 5.03 2.99 -2.69
CA ILE A 90 4.13 1.96 -3.24
C ILE A 90 3.66 2.32 -4.64
N ILE A 91 3.17 3.55 -4.82
CA ILE A 91 2.61 3.93 -6.12
C ILE A 91 3.70 3.94 -7.19
N THR A 92 4.92 4.34 -6.84
CA THR A 92 6.07 4.27 -7.75
C THR A 92 6.34 2.83 -8.20
N VAL A 93 6.42 1.87 -7.27
CA VAL A 93 6.67 0.46 -7.62
C VAL A 93 5.52 -0.12 -8.44
N SER A 94 4.28 0.12 -8.04
CA SER A 94 3.08 -0.34 -8.76
C SER A 94 2.98 0.23 -10.17
N LEU A 95 3.31 1.52 -10.36
CA LEU A 95 3.31 2.17 -11.67
C LEU A 95 4.38 1.58 -12.58
N VAL A 96 5.61 1.41 -12.08
CA VAL A 96 6.70 0.79 -12.85
C VAL A 96 6.30 -0.62 -13.30
N ALA A 97 5.77 -1.43 -12.38
CA ALA A 97 5.31 -2.79 -12.69
C ALA A 97 4.18 -2.79 -13.74
N TYR A 98 3.23 -1.87 -13.63
CA TYR A 98 2.15 -1.69 -14.60
C TYR A 98 2.67 -1.34 -16.00
N PHE A 99 3.52 -0.31 -16.12
CA PHE A 99 4.06 0.13 -17.42
C PHE A 99 4.94 -0.93 -18.06
N VAL A 100 5.81 -1.60 -17.30
CA VAL A 100 6.64 -2.71 -17.80
C VAL A 100 5.77 -3.84 -18.37
N LYS A 101 4.73 -4.25 -17.62
CA LYS A 101 3.87 -5.35 -18.08
C LYS A 101 3.01 -4.94 -19.27
N ARG A 102 2.50 -3.71 -19.27
CA ARG A 102 1.68 -3.17 -20.36
C ARG A 102 2.48 -3.00 -21.65
N ARG A 103 3.72 -2.54 -21.57
CA ARG A 103 4.62 -2.45 -22.73
C ARG A 103 4.85 -3.83 -23.36
N ARG A 104 5.19 -4.84 -22.54
CA ARG A 104 5.34 -6.24 -23.03
C ARG A 104 4.07 -6.81 -23.66
N TYR A 105 2.89 -6.43 -23.15
CA TYR A 105 1.61 -6.85 -23.73
C TYR A 105 1.35 -6.24 -25.10
N LEU A 106 1.78 -4.99 -25.32
CA LEU A 106 1.67 -4.32 -26.62
C LEU A 106 2.72 -4.84 -27.61
N GLU A 107 3.96 -5.05 -27.17
CA GLU A 107 5.05 -5.62 -27.98
C GLU A 107 4.75 -7.05 -28.42
N GLY A 108 4.10 -7.88 -27.59
CA GLY A 108 3.70 -9.25 -27.95
C GLY A 108 2.45 -9.36 -28.82
N LYS A 109 1.84 -8.23 -29.21
CA LYS A 109 0.68 -8.16 -30.11
C LYS A 109 1.01 -7.59 -31.50
N GLY A 110 2.22 -7.05 -31.68
CA GLY A 110 2.75 -6.64 -32.99
C GLY A 110 3.48 -7.78 -33.66
#